data_AF-A0AAV2CPN4-F1
#
_entry.id   AF-A0AAV2CPN4-F1
#
_cell.length_a   1.000
_cell.length_b   1.000
_cell.length_c   1.000
_cell.angle_alpha   90.00
_cell.angle_beta   90.00
_cell.angle_gamma   90.00
#
_symmetry.space_group_name_H-M   'P 1'
#
loop_
_entity.id
_entity.type
_entity.pdbx_description
1 polymer ?
#
loop_
_entity_poly.entity_id
_entity_poly.type
_entity_poly.pdbx_seq_one_letter_code
_entity_poly.pdbx_strand_id
1 'polypeptide(L)'
;MHCFFHCPKALETWTQLGLLNVLPVADSCFVDWFFGLKDRVSVGQITKIVCSLWNIWIARNGWVFESRAFSPSSVAILAERDVLNVQEARIGSSANFYSCPAGLPSQPESSRSSTLSPPGPFCKVVHCDGSFVSDAQVAAYGIAIANSHGQVIDGKAERFFCSSPLQAEAFAILNAVIWAAKDPVPTCVRSDCQRLTNALRQDPSLWPWQCRASLARVVSIVCVSPWITVEFVPRRFNKVADWIARNSRLDLLHPEWIFIANLVAPLL
;
A
#
# COMPACT_ATOMS: atom_id res chain seq x y z
N MET A 1 -15.66 13.31 -18.32
CA MET A 1 -17.10 13.20 -18.00
C MET A 1 -17.86 12.32 -18.98
N HIS A 2 -17.85 12.61 -20.29
CA HIS A 2 -18.64 11.85 -21.28
C HIS A 2 -18.51 10.33 -21.20
N CYS A 3 -17.29 9.83 -21.01
CA CYS A 3 -17.01 8.40 -20.92
C CYS A 3 -17.79 7.68 -19.82
N PHE A 4 -18.10 8.38 -18.72
CA PHE A 4 -18.75 7.83 -17.54
C PHE A 4 -20.24 8.16 -17.46
N PHE A 5 -20.67 9.31 -17.99
CA PHE A 5 -22.03 9.82 -17.77
C PHE A 5 -22.88 9.96 -19.03
N HIS A 6 -22.29 9.89 -20.23
CA HIS A 6 -23.05 10.04 -21.48
C HIS A 6 -22.97 8.79 -22.37
N CYS A 7 -22.09 7.84 -22.05
CA CYS A 7 -22.05 6.56 -22.73
C CYS A 7 -23.28 5.71 -22.33
N PRO A 8 -24.09 5.19 -23.29
CA PRO A 8 -25.27 4.39 -22.96
C PRO A 8 -24.95 3.16 -22.10
N LYS A 9 -23.84 2.48 -22.38
CA LYS A 9 -23.37 1.33 -21.59
C LYS A 9 -22.99 1.71 -20.16
N ALA A 10 -22.39 2.88 -19.97
CA ALA A 10 -22.06 3.37 -18.63
C ALA A 10 -23.33 3.77 -17.84
N LEU A 11 -24.28 4.44 -18.50
CA LEU A 11 -25.59 4.76 -17.92
C LEU A 11 -26.33 3.49 -17.49
N GLU A 12 -26.33 2.45 -18.32
CA GLU A 12 -26.93 1.17 -17.97
C GLU A 12 -26.25 0.52 -16.75
N THR A 13 -24.92 0.55 -16.68
CA THR A 13 -24.18 0.10 -15.48
C THR A 13 -24.60 0.89 -14.23
N TRP A 14 -24.74 2.21 -14.31
CA TRP A 14 -25.22 3.02 -13.20
C TRP A 14 -26.65 2.66 -12.76
N THR A 15 -27.53 2.37 -13.73
CA THR A 15 -28.90 1.90 -13.47
C THR A 15 -28.88 0.59 -12.69
N GLN A 16 -28.13 -0.40 -13.18
CA GLN A 16 -28.06 -1.72 -12.56
C GLN A 16 -27.49 -1.68 -11.14
N LEU A 17 -26.60 -0.73 -10.86
CA LEU A 17 -26.03 -0.53 -9.53
C LEU A 17 -26.92 0.31 -8.58
N GLY A 18 -28.03 0.86 -9.09
CA GLY A 18 -28.95 1.72 -8.32
C GLY A 18 -28.36 3.10 -8.00
N LEU A 19 -27.41 3.59 -8.78
CA LEU A 19 -26.66 4.82 -8.49
C LEU A 19 -27.13 6.06 -9.26
N LEU A 20 -27.97 5.93 -10.29
CA LEU A 20 -28.41 7.08 -11.09
C LEU A 20 -29.10 8.18 -10.26
N ASN A 21 -29.89 7.81 -9.25
CA ASN A 21 -30.59 8.78 -8.38
C ASN A 21 -29.67 9.39 -7.31
N VAL A 22 -28.47 8.84 -7.15
CA VAL A 22 -27.48 9.25 -6.14
C VAL A 22 -26.42 10.16 -6.76
N LEU A 23 -26.11 9.95 -8.05
CA LEU A 23 -25.09 10.71 -8.76
C LEU A 23 -25.61 12.13 -9.06
N PRO A 24 -24.91 13.19 -8.65
CA PRO A 24 -25.27 14.54 -9.04
C PRO A 24 -25.06 14.72 -10.54
N VAL A 25 -25.80 15.68 -11.11
CA VAL A 25 -25.66 16.06 -12.51
C VAL A 25 -24.19 16.39 -12.80
N ALA A 26 -23.67 15.81 -13.88
CA ALA A 26 -22.28 15.93 -14.30
C ALA A 26 -22.06 17.23 -15.12
N ASP A 27 -22.42 18.39 -14.56
CA ASP A 27 -22.37 19.71 -15.20
C ASP A 27 -21.03 20.46 -15.00
N SER A 28 -20.22 20.01 -14.05
CA SER A 28 -18.91 20.56 -13.69
C SER A 28 -17.76 19.69 -14.21
N CYS A 29 -16.51 20.14 -13.98
CA CYS A 29 -15.36 19.30 -14.30
C CYS A 29 -15.34 18.06 -13.39
N PHE A 30 -14.67 16.97 -13.82
CA PHE A 30 -14.69 15.70 -13.07
C PHE A 30 -14.16 15.85 -11.64
N VAL A 31 -13.16 16.71 -11.42
CA VAL A 31 -12.54 16.93 -10.11
C VAL A 31 -13.57 17.54 -9.14
N ASP A 32 -14.23 18.62 -9.55
CA ASP A 32 -15.24 19.29 -8.72
C ASP A 32 -16.44 18.38 -8.47
N TRP A 33 -16.90 17.68 -9.51
CA TRP A 33 -17.98 16.70 -9.40
C TRP A 33 -17.64 15.60 -8.39
N PHE A 34 -16.43 15.03 -8.48
CA PHE A 34 -16.00 13.93 -7.61
C PHE A 34 -15.83 14.37 -6.16
N PHE A 35 -15.17 15.49 -5.91
CA PHE A 35 -15.01 16.00 -4.54
C PHE A 35 -16.33 16.48 -3.94
N GLY A 36 -17.27 16.97 -4.75
CA GLY A 36 -18.63 17.33 -4.32
C GLY A 36 -19.45 16.15 -3.81
N LEU A 37 -19.08 14.90 -4.12
CA LEU A 37 -19.76 13.70 -3.61
C LEU A 37 -19.64 13.57 -2.09
N LYS A 38 -18.52 14.04 -1.51
CA LYS A 38 -18.22 13.88 -0.07
C LYS A 38 -19.31 14.48 0.83
N ASP A 39 -19.99 15.52 0.34
CA ASP A 39 -21.01 16.27 1.09
C ASP A 39 -22.44 15.76 0.82
N ARG A 40 -22.62 14.80 -0.09
CA ARG A 40 -23.94 14.37 -0.60
C ARG A 40 -24.25 12.89 -0.42
N VAL A 41 -23.23 12.06 -0.24
CA VAL A 41 -23.38 10.60 -0.20
C VAL A 41 -22.62 9.97 0.96
N SER A 42 -23.09 8.82 1.43
CA SER A 42 -22.43 8.07 2.51
C SER A 42 -21.09 7.47 2.07
N VAL A 43 -20.21 7.13 3.02
CA VAL A 43 -18.94 6.44 2.76
C VAL A 43 -19.13 5.12 1.98
N GLY A 44 -20.21 4.39 2.28
CA GLY A 44 -20.58 3.17 1.55
C GLY A 44 -20.90 3.47 0.08
N GLN A 45 -21.68 4.53 -0.18
CA GLN A 45 -22.01 4.97 -1.54
C GLN A 45 -20.78 5.50 -2.29
N ILE A 46 -19.90 6.29 -1.65
CA ILE A 46 -18.63 6.73 -2.26
C ILE A 46 -17.81 5.52 -2.69
N THR A 47 -17.72 4.50 -1.84
CA THR A 47 -16.98 3.27 -2.15
C THR A 47 -17.60 2.57 -3.38
N LYS A 48 -18.93 2.44 -3.43
CA LYS A 48 -19.64 1.89 -4.59
C LYS A 48 -19.38 2.71 -5.86
N ILE A 49 -19.46 4.04 -5.78
CA ILE A 49 -19.22 4.95 -6.92
C ILE A 49 -17.79 4.81 -7.45
N VAL A 50 -16.77 4.79 -6.58
CA VAL A 50 -15.36 4.64 -6.98
C VAL A 50 -15.10 3.29 -7.65
N CYS A 51 -15.59 2.19 -7.06
CA CYS A 51 -15.45 0.85 -7.66
C CYS A 51 -16.13 0.76 -9.03
N SER A 52 -17.26 1.46 -9.18
CA SER A 52 -17.99 1.54 -10.44
C SER A 52 -17.24 2.34 -11.51
N LEU A 53 -16.73 3.53 -11.16
CA LEU A 53 -15.90 4.35 -12.07
C LEU A 53 -14.69 3.57 -12.58
N TRP A 54 -14.01 2.85 -11.69
CA TRP A 54 -12.88 2.01 -12.03
C TRP A 54 -13.25 0.90 -13.02
N ASN A 55 -14.30 0.13 -12.73
CA ASN A 55 -14.72 -0.98 -13.60
C ASN A 55 -15.28 -0.50 -14.95
N ILE A 56 -15.99 0.64 -14.99
CA ILE A 56 -16.41 1.28 -16.25
C ILE A 56 -15.20 1.71 -17.07
N TRP A 57 -14.18 2.28 -16.43
CA TRP A 57 -12.95 2.69 -17.11
C TRP A 57 -12.21 1.47 -17.70
N ILE A 58 -12.05 0.39 -16.94
CA ILE A 58 -11.44 -0.86 -17.42
C ILE A 58 -12.20 -1.41 -18.62
N ALA A 59 -13.52 -1.59 -18.50
CA ALA A 59 -14.34 -2.19 -19.56
C ALA A 59 -14.33 -1.35 -20.83
N ARG A 60 -14.37 -0.02 -20.69
CA ARG A 60 -14.25 0.91 -21.82
C ARG A 60 -12.90 0.79 -22.50
N ASN A 61 -11.80 0.77 -21.74
CA ASN A 61 -10.48 0.67 -22.32
C ASN A 61 -10.26 -0.68 -23.01
N GLY A 62 -10.71 -1.78 -22.39
CA GLY A 62 -10.67 -3.09 -23.04
C GLY A 62 -11.50 -3.12 -24.34
N TRP A 63 -12.63 -2.42 -24.38
CA TRP A 63 -13.43 -2.32 -25.60
C TRP A 63 -12.75 -1.50 -26.70
N VAL A 64 -12.20 -0.34 -26.34
CA VAL A 64 -11.57 0.60 -27.30
C VAL A 64 -10.24 0.08 -27.82
N PHE A 65 -9.38 -0.46 -26.94
CA PHE A 65 -7.99 -0.79 -27.27
C PHE A 65 -7.75 -2.27 -27.52
N GLU A 66 -8.63 -3.15 -27.03
CA GLU A 66 -8.41 -4.60 -27.06
C GLU A 66 -9.60 -5.36 -27.69
N SER A 67 -10.57 -4.63 -28.26
CA SER A 67 -11.79 -5.20 -28.87
C SER A 67 -12.57 -6.15 -27.95
N ARG A 68 -12.44 -6.00 -26.62
CA ARG A 68 -13.18 -6.80 -25.64
C ARG A 68 -14.63 -6.34 -25.56
N ALA A 69 -15.54 -7.26 -25.24
CA ALA A 69 -16.95 -6.93 -25.09
C ALA A 69 -17.19 -6.06 -23.83
N PHE A 70 -17.87 -4.93 -24.00
CA PHE A 70 -18.39 -4.14 -22.88
C PHE A 70 -19.80 -4.62 -22.54
N SER A 71 -19.91 -5.41 -21.47
CA SER A 71 -21.18 -5.87 -20.87
C SER A 71 -21.49 -5.07 -19.59
N PRO A 72 -22.53 -4.21 -19.59
CA PRO A 72 -22.90 -3.41 -18.40
C PRO A 72 -23.18 -4.25 -17.16
N SER A 73 -23.78 -5.43 -17.32
CA SER A 73 -24.06 -6.36 -16.22
C SER A 73 -22.81 -7.01 -15.65
N SER A 74 -21.86 -7.39 -16.51
CA SER A 74 -20.57 -7.91 -16.03
C SER A 74 -19.81 -6.83 -15.26
N VAL A 75 -19.85 -5.58 -15.73
CA VAL A 75 -19.23 -4.43 -15.04
C VAL A 75 -19.90 -4.17 -13.69
N ALA A 76 -21.23 -4.23 -13.61
CA ALA A 76 -21.96 -4.05 -12.35
C ALA A 76 -21.60 -5.13 -11.33
N ILE A 77 -21.60 -6.41 -11.73
CA ILE A 77 -21.21 -7.53 -10.85
C ILE A 77 -19.77 -7.36 -10.34
N LEU A 78 -18.83 -7.00 -11.22
CA LEU A 78 -17.44 -6.76 -10.83
C LEU A 78 -17.30 -5.58 -9.87
N ALA A 79 -18.05 -4.50 -10.10
CA ALA A 79 -18.06 -3.35 -9.20
C ALA A 79 -18.61 -3.72 -7.80
N GLU A 80 -19.67 -4.52 -7.71
CA GLU A 80 -20.20 -4.98 -6.41
C GLU A 80 -19.23 -5.93 -5.70
N ARG A 81 -18.60 -6.84 -6.43
CA ARG A 81 -17.54 -7.69 -5.88
C ARG A 81 -16.37 -6.86 -5.34
N ASP A 82 -15.93 -5.85 -6.09
CA ASP A 82 -14.83 -4.98 -5.65
C ASP A 82 -15.21 -4.14 -4.41
N VAL A 83 -16.49 -3.78 -4.25
CA VAL A 83 -16.98 -3.15 -3.01
C VAL A 83 -16.82 -4.09 -1.82
N LEU A 84 -17.19 -5.37 -1.96
CA LEU A 84 -17.02 -6.37 -0.90
C LEU A 84 -15.53 -6.54 -0.56
N ASN A 85 -14.66 -6.66 -1.58
CA ASN A 85 -13.21 -6.76 -1.39
C ASN A 85 -12.65 -5.56 -0.62
N VAL A 86 -13.10 -4.34 -0.93
CA VAL A 86 -12.68 -3.12 -0.22
C VAL A 86 -13.21 -3.11 1.22
N GLN A 87 -14.43 -3.59 1.46
CA GLN A 87 -15.01 -3.68 2.80
C GLN A 87 -14.27 -4.70 3.67
N GLU A 88 -13.96 -5.89 3.15
CA GLU A 88 -13.16 -6.91 3.83
C GLU A 88 -11.75 -6.39 4.16
N ALA A 89 -11.11 -5.71 3.20
CA ALA A 89 -9.81 -5.07 3.42
C ALA A 89 -9.86 -3.95 4.49
N ARG A 90 -11.01 -3.26 4.64
CA ARG A 90 -11.22 -2.25 5.68
C ARG A 90 -11.49 -2.85 7.06
N ILE A 91 -12.19 -3.98 7.15
CA ILE A 91 -12.41 -4.69 8.43
C ILE A 91 -11.06 -5.17 9.01
N GLY A 92 -10.10 -5.55 8.15
CA GLY A 92 -8.71 -5.82 8.56
C GLY A 92 -7.84 -4.57 8.78
N SER A 93 -8.33 -3.37 8.46
CA SER A 93 -7.60 -2.09 8.52
C SER A 93 -8.44 -1.01 9.20
N SER A 94 -8.75 -1.20 10.48
CA SER A 94 -9.30 -0.16 11.34
C SER A 94 -8.25 0.92 11.60
N ALA A 95 -8.04 1.84 10.66
CA ALA A 95 -7.29 3.06 10.88
C ALA A 95 -8.03 4.24 10.24
N ASN A 96 -8.48 5.14 11.11
CA ASN A 96 -9.23 6.33 10.77
C ASN A 96 -8.56 7.14 9.65
N PHE A 97 -9.35 7.49 8.63
CA PHE A 97 -9.01 8.53 7.67
C PHE A 97 -9.02 9.88 8.40
N TYR A 98 -7.85 10.38 8.79
CA TYR A 98 -7.67 11.78 9.16
C TYR A 98 -6.54 12.42 8.37
N SER A 99 -6.70 13.72 8.15
CA SER A 99 -5.87 14.69 7.46
C SER A 99 -4.40 14.29 7.32
N CYS A 100 -3.85 14.46 6.11
CA CYS A 100 -2.42 14.24 5.84
C CYS A 100 -1.58 14.98 6.88
N PRO A 101 -0.89 14.28 7.78
CA PRO A 101 0.03 14.94 8.69
C PRO A 101 1.18 15.53 7.88
N ALA A 102 1.82 16.58 8.40
CA ALA A 102 3.14 16.98 7.91
C ALA A 102 4.06 15.75 7.93
N GLY A 103 4.99 15.64 6.98
CA GLY A 103 5.91 14.50 6.89
C GLY A 103 6.60 14.17 8.22
N LEU A 104 7.21 12.99 8.33
CA LEU A 104 7.90 12.56 9.54
C LEU A 104 8.92 13.63 9.99
N PRO A 105 8.99 13.95 11.29
CA PRO A 105 9.98 14.88 11.80
C PRO A 105 11.39 14.39 11.45
N SER A 106 12.24 15.32 11.03
CA SER A 106 13.65 15.07 10.73
C SER A 106 14.37 14.58 11.99
N GLN A 107 14.93 13.37 11.95
CA GLN A 107 15.83 12.90 13.00
C GLN A 107 17.13 13.74 13.03
N PRO A 108 17.79 13.88 14.19
CA PRO A 108 19.10 14.50 14.25
C PRO A 108 20.07 13.76 13.32
N GLU A 109 20.82 14.51 12.51
CA GLU A 109 21.84 14.00 11.60
C GLU A 109 22.90 13.23 12.38
N SER A 110 22.75 11.91 12.53
CA SER A 110 23.86 11.06 12.90
C SER A 110 24.72 10.85 11.65
N SER A 111 25.99 11.22 11.81
CA SER A 111 27.04 11.18 10.80
C SER A 111 27.09 9.84 10.07
N ARG A 112 27.44 9.93 8.77
CA ARG A 112 27.68 8.81 7.85
C ARG A 112 28.73 7.84 8.40
N SER A 113 28.34 6.96 9.31
CA SER A 113 29.15 5.84 9.75
C SER A 113 28.75 4.61 8.96
N SER A 114 29.72 3.97 8.30
CA SER A 114 29.55 2.76 7.50
C SER A 114 29.14 1.52 8.31
N THR A 115 29.02 1.67 9.63
CA THR A 115 28.54 0.69 10.59
C THR A 115 27.18 1.14 11.13
N LEU A 116 26.13 0.37 10.88
CA LEU A 116 24.86 0.55 11.59
C LEU A 116 25.14 0.45 13.09
N SER A 117 24.79 1.48 13.86
CA SER A 117 24.80 1.39 15.31
C SER A 117 23.92 0.21 15.75
N PRO A 118 24.39 -0.66 16.66
CA PRO A 118 23.56 -1.72 17.18
C PRO A 118 22.30 -1.10 17.81
N PRO A 119 21.13 -1.75 17.64
CA PRO A 119 19.91 -1.29 18.30
C PRO A 119 20.18 -1.21 19.80
N GLY A 120 19.61 -0.20 20.48
CA GLY A 120 19.69 -0.15 21.94
C GLY A 120 19.18 -1.47 22.56
N PRO A 121 19.62 -1.84 23.78
CA PRO A 121 19.41 -3.18 24.36
C PRO A 121 17.96 -3.67 24.53
N PHE A 122 16.95 -2.90 24.11
CA PHE A 122 15.52 -3.25 24.17
C PHE A 122 14.75 -2.83 22.91
N CYS A 123 15.46 -2.66 21.78
CA CYS A 123 14.87 -2.24 20.52
C CYS A 123 14.67 -3.43 19.57
N LYS A 124 13.47 -3.54 19.01
CA LYS A 124 13.19 -4.44 17.88
C LYS A 124 13.64 -3.78 16.58
N VAL A 125 14.19 -4.58 15.68
CA VAL A 125 14.48 -4.11 14.32
C VAL A 125 13.56 -4.82 13.36
N VAL A 126 12.88 -4.06 12.51
CA VAL A 126 11.99 -4.60 11.49
C VAL A 126 12.57 -4.27 10.12
N HIS A 127 13.10 -5.27 9.44
CA HIS A 127 13.53 -5.16 8.05
C HIS A 127 12.36 -5.40 7.11
N CYS A 128 12.22 -4.60 6.07
CA CYS A 128 11.15 -4.75 5.09
C CYS A 128 11.64 -4.50 3.66
N ASP A 129 11.08 -5.24 2.71
CA ASP A 129 11.40 -5.14 1.29
C ASP A 129 10.20 -5.53 0.42
N GLY A 130 10.12 -4.93 -0.78
CA GLY A 130 9.10 -5.21 -1.79
C GLY A 130 9.66 -5.88 -3.04
N SER A 131 9.16 -7.07 -3.39
CA SER A 131 9.49 -7.73 -4.66
C SER A 131 8.36 -7.56 -5.67
N PHE A 132 8.69 -7.28 -6.93
CA PHE A 132 7.71 -7.05 -8.00
C PHE A 132 8.17 -7.67 -9.33
N VAL A 133 7.22 -8.11 -10.15
CA VAL A 133 7.43 -8.46 -11.56
C VAL A 133 6.40 -7.77 -12.46
N SER A 134 6.90 -7.11 -13.51
CA SER A 134 6.08 -6.31 -14.45
C SER A 134 5.03 -7.15 -15.17
N ASP A 135 5.42 -8.33 -15.64
CA ASP A 135 4.63 -9.06 -16.64
C ASP A 135 3.31 -9.56 -16.07
N ALA A 136 3.31 -9.94 -14.78
CA ALA A 136 2.12 -10.43 -14.08
C ALA A 136 1.49 -9.38 -13.16
N GLN A 137 2.11 -8.20 -12.99
CA GLN A 137 1.72 -7.19 -11.99
C GLN A 137 1.63 -7.75 -10.56
N VAL A 138 2.36 -8.85 -10.31
CA VAL A 138 2.40 -9.53 -9.02
C VAL A 138 3.55 -8.97 -8.21
N ALA A 139 3.25 -8.61 -6.98
CA ALA A 139 4.21 -8.25 -5.96
C ALA A 139 4.10 -9.17 -4.74
N ALA A 140 5.11 -9.12 -3.91
CA ALA A 140 5.03 -9.55 -2.53
C ALA A 140 5.89 -8.64 -1.67
N TYR A 141 5.55 -8.54 -0.38
CA TYR A 141 6.42 -7.90 0.60
C TYR A 141 6.97 -8.96 1.54
N GLY A 142 8.15 -8.69 2.08
CA GLY A 142 8.77 -9.47 3.14
C GLY A 142 9.08 -8.57 4.33
N ILE A 143 8.77 -9.04 5.52
CA ILE A 143 9.08 -8.40 6.80
C ILE A 143 9.84 -9.41 7.65
N ALA A 144 11.00 -9.03 8.17
CA ALA A 144 11.77 -9.80 9.13
C ALA A 144 11.96 -8.98 10.41
N ILE A 145 11.58 -9.54 11.55
CA ILE A 145 11.76 -8.92 12.85
C ILE A 145 12.96 -9.56 13.53
N ALA A 146 13.96 -8.74 13.82
CA ALA A 146 15.15 -9.15 14.53
C ALA A 146 15.15 -8.64 15.98
N ASN A 147 15.65 -9.47 16.88
CA ASN A 147 15.95 -9.07 18.26
C ASN A 147 17.23 -8.21 18.31
N SER A 148 17.59 -7.74 19.50
CA SER A 148 18.81 -6.93 19.73
C SER A 148 20.12 -7.66 19.38
N HIS A 149 20.11 -8.99 19.25
CA HIS A 149 21.24 -9.81 18.83
C HIS A 149 21.28 -10.05 17.31
N GLY A 150 20.36 -9.46 16.54
CA GLY A 150 20.29 -9.61 15.09
C GLY A 150 19.67 -10.93 14.62
N GLN A 151 19.11 -11.74 15.52
CA GLN A 151 18.42 -12.98 15.17
C GLN A 151 16.99 -12.68 14.76
N VAL A 152 16.54 -13.29 13.66
CA VAL A 152 15.16 -13.17 13.19
C VAL A 152 14.26 -14.00 14.10
N ILE A 153 13.33 -13.33 14.79
CA ILE A 153 12.42 -13.96 15.76
C ILE A 153 11.00 -14.10 15.23
N ASP A 154 10.63 -13.31 14.23
CA ASP A 154 9.29 -13.31 13.64
C ASP A 154 9.33 -12.63 12.26
N GLY A 155 8.23 -12.68 11.52
CA GLY A 155 8.01 -11.85 10.34
C GLY A 155 6.76 -12.23 9.57
N LYS A 156 6.60 -11.59 8.42
CA LYS A 156 5.42 -11.76 7.58
C LYS A 156 5.79 -11.62 6.13
N ALA A 157 5.16 -12.41 5.28
CA ALA A 157 5.22 -12.24 3.85
C ALA A 157 3.82 -12.41 3.26
N GLU A 158 3.52 -11.65 2.21
CA GLU A 158 2.22 -11.73 1.55
C GLU A 158 2.34 -11.27 0.10
N ARG A 159 1.64 -11.99 -0.80
CA ARG A 159 1.51 -11.62 -2.21
C ARG A 159 0.33 -10.68 -2.41
N PHE A 160 0.48 -9.74 -3.33
CA PHE A 160 -0.56 -8.80 -3.70
C PHE A 160 -0.33 -8.29 -5.12
N PHE A 161 -1.29 -7.56 -5.66
CA PHE A 161 -1.16 -6.91 -6.95
C PHE A 161 -0.78 -5.44 -6.78
N CYS A 162 0.18 -4.97 -7.57
CA CYS A 162 0.49 -3.55 -7.66
C CYS A 162 0.99 -3.21 -9.06
N SER A 163 1.07 -1.92 -9.37
CA SER A 163 1.42 -1.43 -10.71
C SER A 163 2.88 -1.02 -10.88
N SER A 164 3.68 -1.04 -9.81
CA SER A 164 5.08 -0.64 -9.89
C SER A 164 5.94 -1.23 -8.76
N PRO A 165 7.26 -1.40 -8.98
CA PRO A 165 8.17 -1.79 -7.92
C PRO A 165 8.11 -0.84 -6.71
N LEU A 166 7.98 0.47 -6.96
CA LEU A 166 7.92 1.47 -5.91
C LEU A 166 6.65 1.33 -5.04
N GLN A 167 5.54 0.87 -5.61
CA GLN A 167 4.35 0.53 -4.81
C GLN A 167 4.62 -0.68 -3.94
N ALA A 168 5.33 -1.70 -4.44
CA ALA A 168 5.67 -2.87 -3.64
C ALA A 168 6.49 -2.48 -2.39
N GLU A 169 7.49 -1.62 -2.58
CA GLU A 169 8.29 -1.06 -1.48
C GLU A 169 7.45 -0.25 -0.48
N ALA A 170 6.53 0.59 -0.99
CA ALA A 170 5.67 1.39 -0.13
C ALA A 170 4.70 0.52 0.70
N PHE A 171 4.23 -0.59 0.13
CA PHE A 171 3.44 -1.58 0.85
C PHE A 171 4.26 -2.34 1.90
N ALA A 172 5.52 -2.66 1.61
CA ALA A 172 6.42 -3.28 2.58
C ALA A 172 6.64 -2.39 3.81
N ILE A 173 6.96 -1.10 3.60
CA ILE A 173 7.12 -0.12 4.68
C ILE A 173 5.82 0.03 5.48
N LEU A 174 4.68 0.16 4.81
CA LEU A 174 3.38 0.30 5.47
C LEU A 174 3.07 -0.90 6.38
N ASN A 175 3.23 -2.12 5.87
CA ASN A 175 2.93 -3.32 6.66
C ASN A 175 3.94 -3.53 7.80
N ALA A 176 5.20 -3.12 7.62
CA ALA A 176 6.19 -3.14 8.70
C ALA A 176 5.83 -2.17 9.83
N VAL A 177 5.38 -0.96 9.49
CA VAL A 177 4.92 0.04 10.47
C VAL A 177 3.62 -0.40 11.16
N ILE A 178 2.66 -0.98 10.43
CA ILE A 178 1.45 -1.58 11.01
C ILE A 178 1.83 -2.68 12.01
N TRP A 179 2.79 -3.53 11.66
CA TRP A 179 3.27 -4.58 12.57
C TRP A 179 3.93 -3.97 13.82
N ALA A 180 4.81 -2.99 13.65
CA ALA A 180 5.51 -2.32 14.74
C ALA A 180 4.56 -1.56 15.70
N ALA A 181 3.39 -1.15 15.22
CA ALA A 181 2.38 -0.47 16.02
C ALA A 181 1.53 -1.41 16.90
N LYS A 182 1.70 -2.73 16.80
CA LYS A 182 0.95 -3.71 17.61
C LYS A 182 1.28 -3.64 19.10
N ASP A 183 2.51 -3.23 19.44
CA ASP A 183 2.94 -3.06 20.82
C ASP A 183 3.79 -1.79 20.99
N PRO A 184 3.79 -1.18 22.19
CA PRO A 184 4.56 0.03 22.48
C PRO A 184 6.04 -0.27 22.79
N VAL A 185 6.70 -1.10 21.97
CA VAL A 185 8.13 -1.41 22.11
C VAL A 185 8.95 -0.55 21.14
N PRO A 186 10.05 0.09 21.57
CA PRO A 186 10.96 0.80 20.67
C PRO A 186 11.34 -0.03 19.45
N THR A 187 10.94 0.42 18.26
CA THR A 187 11.06 -0.35 17.02
C THR A 187 11.61 0.51 15.89
N CYS A 188 12.71 0.05 15.29
CA CYS A 188 13.31 0.68 14.11
C CYS A 188 12.89 -0.10 12.86
N VAL A 189 12.06 0.51 12.02
CA VAL A 189 11.67 -0.03 10.70
C VAL A 189 12.71 0.40 9.67
N ARG A 190 13.28 -0.58 8.96
CA ARG A 190 14.38 -0.40 8.02
C ARG A 190 13.96 -0.84 6.62
N SER A 191 14.21 0.02 5.65
CA SER A 191 14.02 -0.25 4.22
C SER A 191 15.25 0.21 3.44
N ASP A 192 15.57 -0.47 2.35
CA ASP A 192 16.61 -0.05 1.40
C ASP A 192 16.07 0.82 0.26
N CYS A 193 14.78 1.15 0.28
CA CYS A 193 14.19 2.09 -0.67
C CYS A 193 14.45 3.54 -0.24
N GLN A 194 15.66 4.04 -0.51
CA GLN A 194 16.09 5.41 -0.15
C GLN A 194 15.08 6.48 -0.62
N ARG A 195 14.49 6.28 -1.80
CA ARG A 195 13.48 7.18 -2.38
C ARG A 195 12.27 7.35 -1.47
N LEU A 196 11.74 6.27 -0.90
CA LEU A 196 10.55 6.33 -0.04
C LEU A 196 10.90 6.78 1.38
N THR A 197 12.01 6.31 1.94
CA THR A 197 12.46 6.76 3.27
C THR A 197 12.77 8.27 3.28
N ASN A 198 13.27 8.82 2.17
CA ASN A 198 13.46 10.26 2.02
C ASN A 198 12.12 10.98 1.82
N ALA A 199 11.22 10.44 0.99
CA ALA A 199 9.90 11.03 0.77
C ALA A 199 9.12 11.18 2.08
N LEU A 200 9.19 10.21 3.00
CA LEU A 200 8.55 10.28 4.31
C LEU A 200 8.96 11.50 5.14
N ARG A 201 10.14 12.07 4.91
CA ARG A 201 10.68 13.26 5.62
C ARG A 201 10.45 14.56 4.86
N GLN A 202 9.88 14.49 3.66
CA GLN A 202 9.62 15.63 2.79
C GLN A 202 8.16 16.07 2.86
N ASP A 203 7.88 17.23 2.29
CA ASP A 203 6.52 17.73 2.10
C ASP A 203 5.65 16.71 1.33
N PRO A 204 4.42 16.40 1.79
CA PRO A 204 3.51 15.46 1.12
C PRO A 204 3.15 15.77 -0.33
N SER A 205 3.40 16.99 -0.81
CA SER A 205 3.25 17.38 -2.22
C SER A 205 4.33 16.78 -3.13
N LEU A 206 5.51 16.44 -2.58
CA LEU A 206 6.64 15.87 -3.31
C LEU A 206 6.60 14.33 -3.37
N TRP A 207 5.66 13.71 -2.67
CA TRP A 207 5.54 12.25 -2.62
C TRP A 207 5.22 11.67 -4.00
N PRO A 208 5.82 10.53 -4.39
CA PRO A 208 5.40 9.81 -5.58
C PRO A 208 3.90 9.51 -5.50
N TRP A 209 3.14 10.01 -6.47
CA TRP A 209 1.67 9.98 -6.44
C TRP A 209 1.13 8.55 -6.25
N GLN A 210 1.79 7.56 -6.86
CA GLN A 210 1.41 6.14 -6.81
C GLN A 210 1.60 5.50 -5.42
N CYS A 211 2.38 6.12 -4.54
CA CYS A 211 2.66 5.65 -3.17
C CYS A 211 2.00 6.55 -2.10
N ARG A 212 1.32 7.63 -2.50
CA ARG A 212 0.88 8.70 -1.60
C ARG A 212 -0.05 8.19 -0.49
N ALA A 213 -0.96 7.27 -0.81
CA ALA A 213 -1.86 6.68 0.17
C ALA A 213 -1.11 5.84 1.23
N SER A 214 -0.15 5.03 0.80
CA SER A 214 0.67 4.21 1.70
C SER A 214 1.54 5.08 2.60
N LEU A 215 2.19 6.10 2.03
CA LEU A 215 3.02 7.06 2.78
C LEU A 215 2.18 7.87 3.79
N ALA A 216 0.98 8.32 3.41
CA ALA A 216 0.07 9.02 4.33
C ALA A 216 -0.30 8.13 5.53
N ARG A 217 -0.61 6.86 5.30
CA ARG A 217 -0.88 5.90 6.38
C ARG A 217 0.35 5.66 7.25
N VAL A 218 1.54 5.48 6.65
CA VAL A 218 2.80 5.35 7.41
C VAL A 218 3.00 6.53 8.34
N VAL A 219 2.90 7.76 7.83
CA VAL A 219 3.05 8.98 8.62
C VAL A 219 2.01 9.03 9.74
N SER A 220 0.74 8.75 9.44
CA SER A 220 -0.32 8.77 10.46
C SER A 220 -0.07 7.81 11.63
N ILE A 221 0.46 6.62 11.35
CA ILE A 221 0.76 5.61 12.38
C ILE A 221 1.97 6.06 13.20
N VAL A 222 3.06 6.46 12.54
CA VAL A 222 4.28 6.89 13.25
C VAL A 222 4.03 8.14 14.09
N CYS A 223 3.21 9.09 13.62
CA CYS A 223 2.85 10.29 14.39
C CYS A 223 2.17 9.98 15.73
N VAL A 224 1.40 8.88 15.83
CA VAL A 224 0.75 8.46 17.07
C VAL A 224 1.53 7.38 17.83
N SER A 225 2.67 6.94 17.29
CA SER A 225 3.51 5.88 17.84
C SER A 225 4.96 6.38 17.96
N PRO A 226 5.29 7.20 18.98
CA PRO A 226 6.62 7.82 19.12
C PRO A 226 7.77 6.82 19.34
N TRP A 227 7.46 5.55 19.62
CA TRP A 227 8.42 4.46 19.74
C TRP A 227 8.82 3.84 18.40
N ILE A 228 8.21 4.25 17.28
CA ILE A 228 8.51 3.72 15.94
C ILE A 228 9.36 4.73 15.17
N THR A 229 10.48 4.28 14.59
CA THR A 229 11.27 5.06 13.63
C THR A 229 11.29 4.37 12.28
N VAL A 230 11.45 5.14 11.20
CA VAL A 230 11.63 4.62 9.83
C VAL A 230 12.96 5.14 9.27
N GLU A 231 13.84 4.20 8.92
CA GLU A 231 15.23 4.46 8.54
C GLU A 231 15.61 3.79 7.23
N PHE A 232 16.54 4.42 6.53
CA PHE A 232 17.16 3.84 5.35
C PHE A 232 18.32 2.94 5.75
N VAL A 233 18.44 1.78 5.12
CA VAL A 233 19.64 0.93 5.18
C VAL A 233 20.09 0.52 3.78
N PRO A 234 21.41 0.44 3.51
CA PRO A 234 21.88 -0.12 2.26
C PRO A 234 21.39 -1.57 2.05
N ARG A 235 21.08 -1.95 0.80
CA ARG A 235 20.56 -3.29 0.43
C ARG A 235 21.34 -4.47 1.00
N ARG A 236 22.67 -4.34 1.15
CA ARG A 236 23.53 -5.36 1.77
C ARG A 236 23.15 -5.71 3.22
N PHE A 237 22.43 -4.84 3.91
CA PHE A 237 21.92 -5.02 5.27
C PHE A 237 20.41 -5.33 5.32
N ASN A 238 19.75 -5.46 4.15
CA ASN A 238 18.31 -5.74 4.04
C ASN A 238 17.97 -7.03 3.27
N LYS A 239 19.00 -7.82 2.98
CA LYS A 239 18.93 -9.04 2.15
C LYS A 239 17.98 -10.11 2.70
N VAL A 240 17.80 -10.23 4.02
CA VAL A 240 16.81 -11.16 4.60
C VAL A 240 15.39 -10.79 4.17
N ALA A 241 15.02 -9.50 4.24
CA ALA A 241 13.70 -9.05 3.80
C ALA A 241 13.53 -9.22 2.28
N ASP A 242 14.56 -8.91 1.48
CA ASP A 242 14.57 -9.14 0.03
C ASP A 242 14.37 -10.62 -0.33
N TRP A 243 15.07 -11.52 0.38
CA TRP A 243 14.91 -12.96 0.21
C TRP A 243 13.48 -13.41 0.54
N ILE A 244 12.90 -12.94 1.65
CA ILE A 244 11.51 -13.26 2.02
C ILE A 244 10.54 -12.77 0.94
N ALA A 245 10.65 -11.49 0.55
CA ALA A 245 9.77 -10.88 -0.44
C ALA A 245 9.84 -11.61 -1.78
N ARG A 246 11.05 -11.93 -2.24
CA ARG A 246 11.28 -12.65 -3.50
C ARG A 246 10.70 -14.06 -3.47
N ASN A 247 10.97 -14.83 -2.41
CA ASN A 247 10.47 -16.20 -2.31
C ASN A 247 8.96 -16.23 -2.12
N SER A 248 8.38 -15.29 -1.38
CA SER A 248 6.92 -15.15 -1.27
C SER A 248 6.30 -14.83 -2.63
N ARG A 249 6.88 -13.91 -3.41
CA ARG A 249 6.39 -13.60 -4.78
C ARG A 249 6.43 -14.80 -5.71
N LEU A 250 7.41 -15.68 -5.55
CA LEU A 250 7.59 -16.89 -6.36
C LEU A 250 6.82 -18.10 -5.83
N ASP A 251 6.14 -17.99 -4.69
CA ASP A 251 5.49 -19.11 -4.00
C ASP A 251 6.48 -20.22 -3.56
N LEU A 252 7.69 -19.80 -3.21
CA LEU A 252 8.81 -20.65 -2.80
C LEU A 252 9.22 -20.42 -1.33
N LEU A 253 8.47 -19.60 -0.58
CA LEU A 253 8.79 -19.34 0.81
C LEU A 253 8.43 -20.55 1.67
N HIS A 254 9.44 -21.23 2.21
CA HIS A 254 9.26 -22.41 3.05
C HIS A 254 8.47 -22.06 4.33
N PRO A 255 7.60 -22.94 4.86
CA PRO A 255 6.87 -22.68 6.11
C PRO A 255 7.78 -22.33 7.31
N GLU A 256 8.97 -22.93 7.37
CA GLU A 256 9.99 -22.67 8.40
C GLU A 256 11.05 -21.62 7.96
N TRP A 257 10.66 -20.66 7.13
CA TRP A 257 11.59 -19.66 6.59
C TRP A 257 12.32 -18.85 7.67
N ILE A 258 11.75 -18.70 8.89
CA ILE A 258 12.42 -18.04 10.03
C ILE A 258 13.66 -18.82 10.45
N PHE A 259 13.57 -20.14 10.53
CA PHE A 259 14.71 -21.00 10.87
C PHE A 259 15.79 -20.91 9.79
N ILE A 260 15.37 -21.00 8.52
CA ILE A 260 16.27 -20.85 7.36
C ILE A 260 16.97 -19.49 7.40
N ALA A 261 16.22 -18.41 7.61
CA ALA A 261 16.74 -17.05 7.67
C ALA A 261 17.85 -16.93 8.72
N ASN A 262 17.72 -17.55 9.90
CA ASN A 262 18.78 -17.52 10.92
C ASN A 262 19.99 -18.40 10.57
N LEU A 263 19.80 -19.52 9.86
CA LEU A 263 20.91 -20.36 9.39
C LEU A 263 21.74 -19.67 8.30
N VAL A 264 21.09 -18.92 7.42
CA VAL A 264 21.74 -18.30 6.26
C VAL A 264 21.87 -16.79 6.36
N ALA A 265 21.47 -16.14 7.47
CA ALA A 265 21.63 -14.70 7.69
C ALA A 265 23.04 -14.15 7.42
N PRO A 266 24.15 -14.88 7.70
CA PRO A 266 25.49 -14.42 7.32
C PRO A 266 25.75 -14.39 5.79
N LEU A 267 24.97 -15.14 5.02
CA LEU A 267 25.08 -15.33 3.57
C LEU A 267 24.03 -14.49 2.80
N LEU A 268 22.85 -14.35 3.41
CA LEU A 268 21.86 -13.31 3.13
C LEU A 268 22.33 -12.00 3.77
#